data_AF-A0AA87B8E3-F1
#
_entry.id   AF-A0AA87B8E3-F1
#
_cell.length_a   1.000
_cell.length_b   1.000
_cell.length_c   1.000
_cell.angle_alpha   90.00
_cell.angle_beta   90.00
_cell.angle_gamma   90.00
#
_symmetry.space_group_name_H-M   'P 1'
#
loop_
_entity.id
_entity.type
_entity.pdbx_description
1 polymer ?
#
loop_
_entity_poly.entity_id
_entity_poly.type
_entity_poly.pdbx_seq_one_letter_code
_entity_poly.pdbx_strand_id
1 'polypeptide(L)'
;MDGRVVAVKRLSKKSGQGLEDYFVFEDMVLELLEDVLEEQYTPSEVIRCVQVGLLCVQQRPQDRPDRYDSFNVSHMQGNIKLNSIAYAVCWVRFGLEANIVDLPVFLQQMTLSCHCFPIVTMLCVWFLLFMCMWGTCTSLDTLKLNQTIRDCENETLVSAGGTIELGFLSLGKSSRRYLAIWYRNVSPSTVVWVANRNTPLDNKSGVLKLNDKGVLVLISGAHSTIWSSNISGKAVNDPIAQLLDSGNFVVKFGQGTSKESSILWQSFDEIGDTILPGMKLGWNLETGVERYISSWKGVDNPAEGEYSLKIDSRGYPQAIIFEGSKIKYRLGPWNGESWAGYPVKIPQSSEIFVFNKTDLYYEFKLLGSSDLISIVKLTPSGIGNRIFWTTDTTSQRSLLLQERDQCENYAFCGANSICNYDGNHPTCECVRGYVPKSPDQWNTSIWHSGCVPRNKSNCKTSYTDGFLPYSHMKLPDTSSSCREGSGCLHWFNTLVDLRSFSQLGQDIYIRVPASELDHGSHGNMKNKIVGITGTLLDGQEVAVKRNSKMSDQGLDEFKNEVVLIAKLQHRNLVKLLGCCIQGEEKLLIYEYMPNKSLDYFIFG
;
A
#
# COMPACT_ATOMS: atom_id res chain seq x y z
N MET A 1 -26.86 -12.49 2.86
CA MET A 1 -26.04 -12.29 4.09
C MET A 1 -26.86 -11.39 4.97
N ASP A 2 -27.59 -11.94 5.91
CA ASP A 2 -28.80 -11.27 6.41
C ASP A 2 -28.48 -10.51 7.71
N GLY A 3 -27.44 -9.68 7.63
CA GLY A 3 -26.97 -8.81 8.71
C GLY A 3 -27.38 -7.36 8.46
N ARG A 4 -27.77 -6.63 9.52
CA ARG A 4 -27.92 -5.17 9.43
C ARG A 4 -26.55 -4.54 9.50
N VAL A 5 -26.22 -3.63 8.57
CA VAL A 5 -25.01 -2.80 8.71
C VAL A 5 -25.11 -1.97 10.00
N VAL A 6 -24.09 -2.08 10.85
CA VAL A 6 -23.94 -1.32 12.12
C VAL A 6 -22.85 -0.26 12.06
N ALA A 7 -21.89 -0.36 11.14
CA ALA A 7 -20.89 0.68 10.92
C ALA A 7 -20.36 0.66 9.48
N VAL A 8 -19.89 1.81 8.99
CA VAL A 8 -19.33 2.01 7.65
C VAL A 8 -18.06 2.85 7.71
N LYS A 9 -17.07 2.48 6.91
CA LYS A 9 -15.85 3.24 6.62
C LYS A 9 -15.69 3.43 5.12
N ARG A 10 -15.51 4.67 4.66
CA ARG A 10 -14.99 4.94 3.31
C ARG A 10 -13.47 4.72 3.30
N LEU A 11 -13.00 3.85 2.43
CA LEU A 11 -11.57 3.62 2.16
C LEU A 11 -11.05 4.70 1.21
N SER A 12 -9.82 5.17 1.42
CA SER A 12 -9.23 6.23 0.59
C SER A 12 -8.48 5.64 -0.60
N LYS A 13 -8.84 6.04 -1.83
CA LYS A 13 -8.00 5.82 -3.02
C LYS A 13 -6.86 6.85 -2.99
N LYS A 14 -5.61 6.40 -2.84
CA LYS A 14 -4.43 7.21 -3.20
C LYS A 14 -4.07 6.91 -4.66
N SER A 15 -3.69 7.93 -5.42
CA SER A 15 -3.37 7.82 -6.85
C SER A 15 -2.06 7.06 -7.08
N GLY A 16 -2.11 6.04 -7.95
CA GLY A 16 -0.94 5.21 -8.28
C GLY A 16 -1.26 4.19 -9.37
N GLN A 17 -1.26 4.65 -10.63
CA GLN A 17 -1.63 3.89 -11.85
C GLN A 17 -3.11 3.45 -11.94
N GLY A 18 -3.63 3.33 -13.16
CA GLY A 18 -4.97 2.79 -13.45
C GLY A 18 -6.15 3.71 -13.14
N LEU A 19 -6.52 4.55 -14.10
CA LEU A 19 -7.85 5.19 -14.17
C LEU A 19 -8.63 4.61 -15.35
N GLU A 20 -8.98 3.34 -15.24
CA GLU A 20 -10.10 2.73 -15.98
C GLU A 20 -11.17 2.40 -14.95
N ASP A 21 -12.32 3.08 -15.07
CA ASP A 21 -13.68 2.65 -14.68
C ASP A 21 -14.61 3.88 -14.57
N TYR A 22 -15.51 3.99 -15.55
CA TYR A 22 -16.77 4.76 -15.55
C TYR A 22 -16.72 6.31 -15.47
N PHE A 23 -16.59 6.95 -16.64
CA PHE A 23 -17.31 8.18 -16.98
C PHE A 23 -18.25 7.89 -18.16
N VAL A 24 -19.46 8.44 -18.15
CA VAL A 24 -20.43 8.35 -19.26
C VAL A 24 -20.54 9.72 -19.93
N PHE A 25 -20.45 9.77 -21.26
CA PHE A 25 -20.52 11.01 -22.05
C PHE A 25 -21.86 11.15 -22.78
N GLU A 26 -22.09 12.33 -23.38
CA GLU A 26 -23.38 12.93 -23.76
C GLU A 26 -24.29 12.00 -24.61
N ASP A 27 -23.72 11.12 -25.45
CA ASP A 27 -24.47 10.32 -26.44
C ASP A 27 -25.29 9.14 -25.87
N MET A 28 -24.97 8.63 -24.67
CA MET A 28 -25.66 7.46 -24.07
C MET A 28 -26.86 7.84 -23.16
N VAL A 29 -27.17 9.14 -23.05
CA VAL A 29 -28.27 9.64 -22.19
C VAL A 29 -29.65 9.32 -22.78
N LEU A 30 -29.74 9.08 -24.09
CA LEU A 30 -31.00 8.76 -24.77
C LEU A 30 -31.45 7.30 -24.53
N GLU A 31 -30.54 6.33 -24.48
CA GLU A 31 -30.88 4.93 -24.19
C GLU A 31 -31.41 4.78 -22.74
N LEU A 32 -30.79 5.50 -21.79
CA LEU A 32 -31.23 5.56 -20.38
C LEU A 32 -32.58 6.27 -20.17
N LEU A 33 -33.19 6.85 -21.21
CA LEU A 33 -34.53 7.44 -21.14
C LEU A 33 -35.65 6.47 -21.50
N GLU A 34 -35.39 5.40 -22.27
CA GLU A 34 -36.45 4.45 -22.65
C GLU A 34 -36.84 3.54 -21.46
N ASP A 35 -35.87 2.97 -20.76
CA ASP A 35 -36.06 2.10 -19.57
C ASP A 35 -36.80 2.76 -18.38
N VAL A 36 -37.00 4.08 -18.39
CA VAL A 36 -37.48 4.86 -17.23
C VAL A 36 -38.90 5.43 -17.43
N LEU A 37 -39.52 5.24 -18.61
CA LEU A 37 -40.75 5.95 -19.01
C LEU A 37 -42.03 5.08 -19.15
N GLU A 38 -42.01 3.78 -18.85
CA GLU A 38 -43.17 2.91 -19.12
C GLU A 38 -44.43 3.13 -18.26
N GLU A 39 -44.37 3.79 -17.09
CA GLU A 39 -45.56 4.01 -16.23
C GLU A 39 -46.10 5.46 -16.20
N GLN A 40 -46.98 5.73 -17.19
CA GLN A 40 -48.15 6.62 -17.18
C GLN A 40 -48.03 8.11 -16.77
N TYR A 41 -47.82 8.98 -17.78
CA TYR A 41 -48.51 10.28 -17.87
C TYR A 41 -48.86 10.61 -19.33
N THR A 42 -50.02 11.25 -19.60
CA THR A 42 -50.35 11.65 -20.99
C THR A 42 -49.68 12.99 -21.37
N PRO A 43 -48.93 13.07 -22.50
CA PRO A 43 -48.21 14.29 -22.90
C PRO A 43 -49.09 15.54 -23.07
N SER A 44 -50.37 15.35 -23.39
CA SER A 44 -51.38 16.41 -23.55
C SER A 44 -51.59 17.26 -22.29
N GLU A 45 -51.44 16.68 -21.09
CA GLU A 45 -51.65 17.42 -19.84
C GLU A 45 -50.43 18.28 -19.49
N VAL A 46 -49.22 17.76 -19.71
CA VAL A 46 -47.96 18.49 -19.48
C VAL A 46 -47.84 19.70 -20.41
N ILE A 47 -48.17 19.54 -21.70
CA ILE A 47 -48.14 20.64 -22.69
C ILE A 47 -49.11 21.76 -22.28
N ARG A 48 -50.27 21.43 -21.71
CA ARG A 48 -51.26 22.43 -21.28
C ARG A 48 -50.77 23.29 -20.11
N CYS A 49 -49.93 22.75 -19.23
CA CYS A 49 -49.29 23.54 -18.16
C CYS A 49 -48.20 24.49 -18.70
N VAL A 50 -47.44 24.09 -19.73
CA VAL A 50 -46.43 24.95 -20.36
C VAL A 50 -47.08 26.12 -21.13
N GLN A 51 -48.20 25.87 -21.82
CA GLN A 51 -48.87 26.88 -22.64
C GLN A 51 -49.52 28.02 -21.84
N VAL A 52 -49.81 27.83 -20.54
CA VAL A 52 -50.32 28.89 -19.65
C VAL A 52 -49.21 29.77 -19.07
N GLY A 53 -47.94 29.31 -19.09
CA GLY A 53 -46.78 30.06 -18.59
C GLY A 53 -46.10 30.99 -19.61
N LEU A 54 -46.56 31.04 -20.86
CA LEU A 54 -45.89 31.75 -21.98
C LEU A 54 -46.75 32.82 -22.66
N LEU A 55 -47.65 33.47 -21.91
CA LEU A 55 -48.29 34.72 -22.30
C LEU A 55 -47.96 35.81 -21.28
N CYS A 56 -47.49 36.96 -21.77
CA CYS A 56 -46.80 38.03 -21.02
C CYS A 56 -45.41 37.57 -20.49
N VAL A 57 -44.27 38.22 -20.81
CA VAL A 57 -44.04 39.53 -21.44
C VAL A 57 -42.84 39.49 -22.39
N GLN A 58 -43.00 39.94 -23.65
CA GLN A 58 -41.95 40.65 -24.39
C GLN A 58 -42.59 41.54 -25.47
N GLN A 59 -42.01 42.73 -25.70
CA GLN A 59 -42.76 43.90 -26.19
C GLN A 59 -42.43 44.33 -27.63
N ARG A 60 -41.70 43.50 -28.40
CA ARG A 60 -41.26 43.81 -29.77
C ARG A 60 -41.44 42.60 -30.70
N PRO A 61 -42.21 42.70 -31.80
CA PRO A 61 -42.39 41.59 -32.74
C PRO A 61 -41.16 41.21 -33.58
N GLN A 62 -40.13 42.07 -33.61
CA GLN A 62 -38.98 41.96 -34.51
C GLN A 62 -38.00 40.84 -34.10
N ASP A 63 -37.96 40.48 -32.82
CA ASP A 63 -36.96 39.57 -32.24
C ASP A 63 -37.34 38.07 -32.40
N ARG A 64 -38.09 37.73 -33.47
CA ARG A 64 -38.47 36.36 -33.83
C ARG A 64 -37.54 35.81 -34.93
N PRO A 65 -36.84 34.68 -34.73
CA PRO A 65 -36.13 34.01 -35.81
C PRO A 65 -37.10 33.25 -36.72
N ASP A 66 -37.15 33.63 -38.00
CA ASP A 66 -37.77 32.82 -39.05
C ASP A 66 -36.83 31.72 -39.58
N ARG A 67 -37.37 30.80 -40.38
CA ARG A 67 -36.76 29.50 -40.75
C ARG A 67 -36.69 29.32 -42.27
N TYR A 68 -35.85 28.39 -42.72
CA TYR A 68 -35.45 28.11 -44.13
C TYR A 68 -34.40 29.12 -44.68
N ASP A 69 -33.53 28.77 -45.63
CA ASP A 69 -33.41 27.52 -46.41
C ASP A 69 -31.95 27.11 -46.69
N SER A 70 -31.76 25.96 -47.34
CA SER A 70 -30.50 25.41 -47.84
C SER A 70 -30.14 25.90 -49.25
N PHE A 71 -28.84 26.03 -49.60
CA PHE A 71 -28.26 25.71 -50.93
C PHE A 71 -26.71 25.87 -50.94
N ASN A 72 -26.06 25.44 -52.04
CA ASN A 72 -24.60 25.50 -52.30
C ASN A 72 -24.21 26.52 -53.40
N VAL A 73 -22.89 26.75 -53.54
CA VAL A 73 -22.12 27.19 -54.75
C VAL A 73 -21.73 28.69 -54.91
N SER A 74 -20.44 28.88 -55.29
CA SER A 74 -19.73 30.06 -55.86
C SER A 74 -19.42 31.29 -54.97
N HIS A 75 -18.21 31.90 -54.93
CA HIS A 75 -17.24 32.41 -55.96
C HIS A 75 -17.69 33.73 -56.63
N MET A 76 -16.86 34.76 -56.90
CA MET A 76 -15.40 35.08 -56.76
C MET A 76 -15.25 36.50 -56.11
N GLN A 77 -14.10 37.09 -55.75
CA GLN A 77 -12.75 37.25 -56.36
C GLN A 77 -11.71 37.40 -55.20
N GLY A 78 -10.39 37.11 -55.28
CA GLY A 78 -9.40 36.97 -56.37
C GLY A 78 -8.25 37.98 -56.12
N ASN A 79 -6.94 37.80 -56.36
CA ASN A 79 -6.03 36.77 -56.90
C ASN A 79 -4.58 37.21 -56.48
N ILE A 80 -3.43 36.51 -56.57
CA ILE A 80 -2.90 35.19 -57.02
C ILE A 80 -1.53 35.01 -56.26
N LYS A 81 -1.06 33.85 -55.76
CA LYS A 81 -0.38 32.69 -56.42
C LYS A 81 0.95 33.03 -57.15
N LEU A 82 1.94 32.15 -57.35
CA LEU A 82 2.15 30.72 -56.99
C LEU A 82 3.33 30.62 -55.97
N ASN A 83 4.28 29.66 -55.85
CA ASN A 83 4.60 28.39 -56.55
C ASN A 83 5.45 27.43 -55.68
N SER A 84 5.70 26.20 -56.18
CA SER A 84 6.62 25.18 -55.61
C SER A 84 7.44 24.48 -56.71
N ILE A 85 8.66 23.99 -56.41
CA ILE A 85 9.47 23.09 -57.28
C ILE A 85 10.09 21.97 -56.42
N ALA A 86 10.36 20.80 -57.01
CA ALA A 86 10.84 19.58 -56.34
C ALA A 86 12.06 18.93 -57.06
N TYR A 87 12.56 17.81 -56.51
CA TYR A 87 13.74 17.01 -56.95
C TYR A 87 15.11 17.70 -56.65
N ALA A 88 16.26 17.02 -56.47
CA ALA A 88 16.67 15.64 -56.83
C ALA A 88 17.65 14.98 -55.79
N VAL A 89 18.50 14.02 -56.22
CA VAL A 89 19.13 12.98 -55.37
C VAL A 89 20.66 12.82 -55.54
N CYS A 90 21.42 12.97 -54.43
CA CYS A 90 22.66 12.25 -54.03
C CYS A 90 23.98 12.33 -54.87
N TRP A 91 25.05 11.72 -54.28
CA TRP A 91 26.41 11.39 -54.77
C TRP A 91 27.56 12.44 -54.84
N VAL A 92 28.35 12.50 -53.75
CA VAL A 92 29.75 11.98 -53.64
C VAL A 92 30.94 12.60 -54.44
N ARG A 93 31.96 13.01 -53.65
CA ARG A 93 33.46 12.96 -53.84
C ARG A 93 34.29 14.16 -54.36
N PHE A 94 35.46 14.28 -53.70
CA PHE A 94 36.75 14.91 -54.03
C PHE A 94 36.83 16.43 -54.28
N GLY A 95 37.91 17.11 -53.85
CA GLY A 95 38.98 16.65 -52.95
C GLY A 95 40.24 17.53 -52.89
N LEU A 96 41.18 17.12 -52.01
CA LEU A 96 42.61 17.51 -51.92
C LEU A 96 42.89 18.98 -51.51
N GLU A 97 44.01 19.34 -50.88
CA GLU A 97 45.28 18.63 -50.54
C GLU A 97 45.51 18.68 -49.00
N ALA A 98 46.18 17.77 -48.26
CA ALA A 98 47.13 16.65 -48.48
C ALA A 98 48.65 16.97 -48.33
N ASN A 99 49.22 16.58 -47.16
CA ASN A 99 50.57 16.02 -46.88
C ASN A 99 50.81 16.07 -45.34
N ILE A 100 50.90 14.99 -44.53
CA ILE A 100 51.77 13.77 -44.51
C ILE A 100 53.21 14.16 -44.10
N VAL A 101 53.86 13.66 -43.01
CA VAL A 101 54.46 12.32 -42.70
C VAL A 101 54.66 12.24 -41.15
N ASP A 102 54.03 11.37 -40.35
CA ASP A 102 54.32 9.96 -39.93
C ASP A 102 55.16 9.72 -38.65
N LEU A 103 55.01 8.51 -38.09
CA LEU A 103 55.60 7.98 -36.84
C LEU A 103 56.92 7.22 -37.11
N PRO A 104 57.92 7.25 -36.19
CA PRO A 104 58.37 5.98 -35.54
C PRO A 104 58.80 6.15 -34.05
N VAL A 105 58.52 5.22 -33.12
CA VAL A 105 59.22 3.94 -32.78
C VAL A 105 60.61 4.10 -32.09
N PHE A 106 60.79 3.35 -30.99
CA PHE A 106 62.04 3.03 -30.24
C PHE A 106 62.79 4.17 -29.51
N LEU A 107 62.72 4.13 -28.16
CA LEU A 107 63.74 4.70 -27.27
C LEU A 107 64.72 3.60 -26.84
N GLN A 108 65.89 3.55 -27.49
CA GLN A 108 66.95 2.60 -27.16
C GLN A 108 68.10 3.30 -26.44
N GLN A 109 68.17 3.15 -25.10
CA GLN A 109 69.37 3.53 -24.34
C GLN A 109 69.55 2.68 -23.07
N MET A 110 70.03 1.45 -23.26
CA MET A 110 70.66 0.65 -22.20
C MET A 110 72.17 0.57 -22.45
N THR A 111 72.95 1.24 -21.60
CA THR A 111 74.38 0.91 -21.38
C THR A 111 74.75 1.08 -19.91
N LEU A 112 74.56 -0.02 -19.17
CA LEU A 112 75.20 -0.41 -17.90
C LEU A 112 75.50 0.66 -16.83
N SER A 113 74.79 0.55 -15.70
CA SER A 113 75.44 0.51 -14.37
C SER A 113 74.92 -0.70 -13.58
N CYS A 114 75.61 -1.84 -13.72
CA CYS A 114 75.16 -3.12 -13.16
C CYS A 114 75.49 -3.27 -11.67
N HIS A 115 74.61 -2.81 -10.76
CA HIS A 115 74.67 -3.24 -9.34
C HIS A 115 73.33 -3.44 -8.60
N CYS A 116 72.18 -2.91 -9.06
CA CYS A 116 70.91 -3.01 -8.30
C CYS A 116 70.10 -4.30 -8.48
N PHE A 117 70.47 -5.19 -9.40
CA PHE A 117 69.66 -6.36 -9.78
C PHE A 117 69.28 -7.32 -8.62
N PRO A 118 70.17 -7.68 -7.67
CA PRO A 118 69.79 -8.58 -6.57
C PRO A 118 68.89 -7.91 -5.52
N ILE A 119 68.97 -6.59 -5.36
CA ILE A 119 68.16 -5.84 -4.38
C ILE A 119 66.73 -5.70 -4.88
N VAL A 120 66.54 -5.30 -6.15
CA VAL A 120 65.20 -5.18 -6.75
C VAL A 120 64.50 -6.54 -6.79
N THR A 121 65.20 -7.61 -7.17
CA THR A 121 64.61 -8.97 -7.17
C THR A 121 64.28 -9.47 -5.76
N MET A 122 65.13 -9.23 -4.76
CA MET A 122 64.79 -9.54 -3.36
C MET A 122 63.60 -8.73 -2.84
N LEU A 123 63.51 -7.43 -3.14
CA LEU A 123 62.37 -6.59 -2.77
C LEU A 123 61.08 -7.03 -3.49
N CYS A 124 61.14 -7.40 -4.76
CA CYS A 124 59.99 -7.96 -5.47
C CYS A 124 59.56 -9.32 -4.89
N VAL A 125 60.50 -10.19 -4.50
CA VAL A 125 60.17 -11.47 -3.84
C VAL A 125 59.58 -11.23 -2.44
N TRP A 126 60.12 -10.28 -1.65
CA TRP A 126 59.53 -9.90 -0.37
C TRP A 126 58.16 -9.23 -0.53
N PHE A 127 57.95 -8.41 -1.56
CA PHE A 127 56.65 -7.80 -1.87
C PHE A 127 55.62 -8.84 -2.31
N LEU A 128 56.02 -9.82 -3.13
CA LEU A 128 55.18 -10.95 -3.53
C LEU A 128 54.86 -11.87 -2.34
N LEU A 129 55.84 -12.17 -1.47
CA LEU A 129 55.61 -12.92 -0.24
C LEU A 129 54.71 -12.15 0.74
N PHE A 130 54.88 -10.82 0.84
CA PHE A 130 54.01 -9.96 1.65
C PHE A 130 52.58 -9.94 1.09
N MET A 131 52.40 -9.88 -0.23
CA MET A 131 51.10 -10.05 -0.90
C MET A 131 50.51 -11.45 -0.73
N CYS A 132 51.33 -12.52 -0.64
CA CYS A 132 50.85 -13.87 -0.32
C CYS A 132 50.48 -14.05 1.16
N MET A 133 51.18 -13.36 2.08
CA MET A 133 50.84 -13.31 3.50
C MET A 133 49.62 -12.40 3.77
N TRP A 134 49.40 -11.41 2.91
CA TRP A 134 48.15 -10.67 2.75
C TRP A 134 47.24 -11.34 1.71
N GLY A 135 47.04 -12.66 1.86
CA GLY A 135 46.08 -13.40 1.05
C GLY A 135 44.74 -12.66 1.05
N THR A 136 44.33 -12.15 -0.12
CA THR A 136 43.16 -11.28 -0.21
C THR A 136 41.91 -12.08 0.13
N CYS A 137 41.43 -11.92 1.36
CA CYS A 137 40.19 -12.51 1.85
C CYS A 137 39.00 -11.79 1.21
N THR A 138 38.85 -11.95 -0.11
CA THR A 138 37.64 -11.64 -0.86
C THR A 138 36.59 -12.63 -0.41
N SER A 139 35.88 -12.28 0.67
CA SER A 139 34.65 -12.93 1.10
C SER A 139 33.73 -13.08 -0.11
N LEU A 140 33.46 -14.32 -0.50
CA LEU A 140 32.58 -14.62 -1.62
C LEU A 140 31.13 -14.28 -1.24
N ASP A 141 30.34 -13.85 -2.22
CA ASP A 141 28.88 -13.77 -2.11
C ASP A 141 28.21 -15.10 -2.47
N THR A 142 28.96 -16.03 -3.09
CA THR A 142 28.46 -17.21 -3.79
C THR A 142 29.12 -18.51 -3.29
N LEU A 143 28.29 -19.53 -3.04
CA LEU A 143 28.66 -20.89 -2.68
C LEU A 143 28.30 -21.87 -3.81
N LYS A 144 29.29 -22.59 -4.33
CA LYS A 144 29.13 -23.62 -5.38
C LYS A 144 29.19 -25.04 -4.81
N LEU A 145 28.77 -26.03 -5.60
CA LEU A 145 28.73 -27.47 -5.25
C LEU A 145 29.95 -28.02 -4.50
N ASN A 146 31.17 -27.66 -4.95
CA ASN A 146 32.42 -28.18 -4.38
C ASN A 146 32.98 -27.32 -3.23
N GLN A 147 32.24 -26.30 -2.80
CA GLN A 147 32.61 -25.41 -1.69
C GLN A 147 31.75 -25.71 -0.45
N THR A 148 32.28 -25.35 0.71
CA THR A 148 31.60 -25.47 2.01
C THR A 148 31.77 -24.17 2.79
N ILE A 149 30.96 -23.96 3.82
CA ILE A 149 31.22 -22.96 4.87
C ILE A 149 31.36 -23.70 6.19
N ARG A 150 32.47 -23.48 6.91
CA ARG A 150 32.89 -24.22 8.09
C ARG A 150 32.99 -23.32 9.32
N ASP A 151 32.26 -23.70 10.36
CA ASP A 151 32.22 -22.98 11.63
C ASP A 151 33.60 -22.94 12.33
N CYS A 152 34.35 -24.05 12.29
CA CYS A 152 35.68 -24.17 12.88
C CYS A 152 36.71 -23.19 12.28
N GLU A 153 36.58 -22.86 11.00
CA GLU A 153 37.47 -21.94 10.27
C GLU A 153 36.93 -20.49 10.30
N ASN A 154 35.69 -20.29 10.75
CA ASN A 154 34.95 -19.01 10.76
C ASN A 154 34.72 -18.46 9.35
N GLU A 155 34.52 -19.34 8.36
CA GLU A 155 34.16 -18.92 7.00
C GLU A 155 32.79 -18.21 7.00
N THR A 156 32.67 -17.16 6.19
CA THR A 156 31.41 -16.42 5.96
C THR A 156 31.24 -16.09 4.46
N LEU A 157 29.99 -15.91 4.03
CA LEU A 157 29.69 -15.18 2.79
C LEU A 157 29.37 -13.73 3.13
N VAL A 158 29.75 -12.79 2.27
CA VAL A 158 29.40 -11.37 2.41
C VAL A 158 28.76 -10.92 1.11
N SER A 159 27.70 -10.11 1.19
CA SER A 159 26.99 -9.59 0.02
C SER A 159 27.90 -8.64 -0.78
N ALA A 160 27.62 -8.46 -2.08
CA ALA A 160 28.52 -7.72 -2.99
C ALA A 160 28.79 -6.26 -2.55
N GLY A 161 27.84 -5.61 -1.89
CA GLY A 161 27.97 -4.28 -1.29
C GLY A 161 28.61 -4.23 0.10
N GLY A 162 29.01 -5.38 0.68
CA GLY A 162 29.77 -5.43 1.94
C GLY A 162 28.99 -5.09 3.23
N THR A 163 27.65 -5.02 3.17
CA THR A 163 26.78 -4.60 4.27
C THR A 163 26.15 -5.75 5.05
N ILE A 164 25.94 -6.90 4.40
CA ILE A 164 25.27 -8.08 4.94
C ILE A 164 26.22 -9.28 4.87
N GLU A 165 26.18 -10.12 5.90
CA GLU A 165 27.04 -11.27 6.06
C GLU A 165 26.24 -12.51 6.52
N LEU A 166 26.65 -13.69 6.04
CA LEU A 166 26.08 -15.00 6.35
C LEU A 166 27.16 -15.93 6.88
N GLY A 167 26.92 -16.56 8.02
CA GLY A 167 27.89 -17.49 8.60
C GLY A 167 27.48 -18.05 9.96
N PHE A 168 28.46 -18.57 10.70
CA PHE A 168 28.25 -19.23 11.98
C PHE A 168 28.50 -18.30 13.18
N LEU A 169 27.47 -18.10 14.00
CA LEU A 169 27.56 -17.29 15.23
C LEU A 169 27.04 -18.01 16.48
N SER A 170 27.34 -17.41 17.63
CA SER A 170 26.81 -17.75 18.94
C SER A 170 26.09 -16.54 19.50
N LEU A 171 25.02 -16.77 20.27
CA LEU A 171 24.20 -15.70 20.86
C LEU A 171 24.40 -15.69 22.38
N GLY A 172 24.46 -14.48 22.94
CA GLY A 172 24.77 -14.24 24.35
C GLY A 172 26.05 -14.93 24.81
N LYS A 173 25.93 -15.70 25.91
CA LYS A 173 27.01 -16.52 26.50
C LYS A 173 26.93 -18.00 26.12
N SER A 174 26.14 -18.35 25.11
CA SER A 174 25.87 -19.75 24.75
C SER A 174 26.97 -20.35 23.87
N SER A 175 27.36 -21.60 24.13
CA SER A 175 28.23 -22.37 23.22
C SER A 175 27.51 -22.85 21.95
N ARG A 176 26.17 -22.75 21.92
CA ARG A 176 25.35 -23.13 20.76
C ARG A 176 25.75 -22.34 19.52
N ARG A 177 25.71 -23.02 18.36
CA ARG A 177 26.06 -22.44 17.05
C ARG A 177 24.85 -22.41 16.11
N TYR A 178 24.72 -21.29 15.43
CA TYR A 178 23.63 -20.99 14.50
C TYR A 178 24.20 -20.50 13.17
N LEU A 179 23.64 -21.00 12.06
CA LEU A 179 23.81 -20.42 10.74
C LEU A 179 22.83 -19.25 10.60
N ALA A 180 23.35 -18.04 10.42
CA ALA A 180 22.58 -16.80 10.48
C ALA A 180 22.99 -15.80 9.39
N ILE A 181 22.15 -14.78 9.18
CA ILE A 181 22.43 -13.59 8.37
C ILE A 181 22.32 -12.35 9.27
N TRP A 182 23.27 -11.42 9.17
CA TRP A 182 23.30 -10.17 9.95
C TRP A 182 23.79 -8.97 9.13
N TYR A 183 23.40 -7.78 9.58
CA TYR A 183 24.06 -6.54 9.16
C TYR A 183 25.36 -6.35 9.96
N ARG A 184 26.48 -6.18 9.24
CA ARG A 184 27.82 -6.01 9.84
C ARG A 184 28.22 -4.56 10.10
N ASN A 185 27.65 -3.60 9.34
CA ASN A 185 28.04 -2.18 9.39
C ASN A 185 27.05 -1.33 10.22
N VAL A 186 26.33 -1.93 11.18
CA VAL A 186 25.37 -1.25 12.07
C VAL A 186 25.70 -1.51 13.54
N SER A 187 25.34 -0.56 14.40
CA SER A 187 25.46 -0.70 15.86
C SER A 187 24.07 -0.71 16.51
N PRO A 188 23.75 -1.69 17.38
CA PRO A 188 24.46 -2.95 17.57
C PRO A 188 24.37 -3.85 16.33
N SER A 189 25.31 -4.77 16.14
CA SER A 189 25.24 -5.76 15.05
C SER A 189 23.94 -6.56 15.17
N THR A 190 23.19 -6.64 14.08
CA THR A 190 21.79 -7.07 14.09
C THR A 190 21.58 -8.29 13.20
N VAL A 191 21.28 -9.43 13.84
CA VAL A 191 20.84 -10.66 13.18
C VAL A 191 19.40 -10.48 12.66
N VAL A 192 19.18 -10.89 11.42
CA VAL A 192 17.91 -10.73 10.69
C VAL A 192 17.31 -12.05 10.19
N TRP A 193 18.11 -13.12 10.10
CA TRP A 193 17.63 -14.45 9.75
C TRP A 193 18.50 -15.54 10.39
N VAL A 194 17.91 -16.69 10.71
CA VAL A 194 18.60 -17.84 11.35
C VAL A 194 18.00 -19.15 10.82
N ALA A 195 18.80 -19.97 10.14
CA ALA A 195 18.33 -21.21 9.49
C ALA A 195 17.89 -22.26 10.53
N ASN A 196 18.83 -22.68 11.38
CA ASN A 196 18.63 -23.76 12.35
C ASN A 196 18.10 -23.26 13.69
N ARG A 197 17.21 -22.24 13.68
CA ARG A 197 16.77 -21.51 14.88
C ARG A 197 16.20 -22.41 15.99
N ASN A 198 15.49 -23.48 15.61
CA ASN A 198 14.91 -24.46 16.53
C ASN A 198 15.82 -25.65 16.85
N THR A 199 16.91 -25.85 16.09
CA THR A 199 17.82 -27.02 16.21
C THR A 199 19.29 -26.54 16.24
N PRO A 200 19.77 -26.01 17.37
CA PRO A 200 21.10 -25.43 17.46
C PRO A 200 22.21 -26.49 17.53
N LEU A 201 23.30 -26.28 16.79
CA LEU A 201 24.52 -27.09 16.89
C LEU A 201 25.15 -26.95 18.29
N ASP A 202 25.68 -28.04 18.85
CA ASP A 202 26.31 -28.06 20.18
C ASP A 202 27.71 -27.43 20.24
N ASN A 203 28.42 -27.36 19.10
CA ASN A 203 29.81 -26.92 19.00
C ASN A 203 30.16 -26.47 17.56
N LYS A 204 31.40 -25.99 17.35
CA LYS A 204 31.93 -25.48 16.07
C LYS A 204 32.18 -26.53 14.96
N SER A 205 31.42 -27.62 14.92
CA SER A 205 31.50 -28.63 13.85
C SER A 205 30.48 -28.43 12.72
N GLY A 206 29.80 -27.28 12.70
CA GLY A 206 28.84 -26.94 11.64
C GLY A 206 29.49 -26.79 10.27
N VAL A 207 28.91 -27.47 9.28
CA VAL A 207 29.28 -27.31 7.86
C VAL A 207 28.02 -27.08 7.03
N LEU A 208 27.94 -25.94 6.34
CA LEU A 208 26.95 -25.70 5.28
C LEU A 208 27.56 -26.13 3.94
N LYS A 209 26.76 -26.80 3.11
CA LYS A 209 27.09 -27.09 1.71
C LYS A 209 25.85 -27.07 0.81
N LEU A 210 26.08 -26.89 -0.49
CA LEU A 210 25.08 -27.06 -1.54
C LEU A 210 25.25 -28.45 -2.18
N ASN A 211 24.17 -29.14 -2.54
CA ASN A 211 24.25 -30.42 -3.26
C ASN A 211 23.81 -30.33 -4.74
N ASP A 212 24.02 -31.43 -5.47
CA ASP A 212 23.70 -31.66 -6.88
C ASP A 212 22.21 -31.44 -7.25
N LYS A 213 21.33 -31.44 -6.25
CA LYS A 213 19.88 -31.19 -6.40
C LYS A 213 19.50 -29.76 -6.03
N GLY A 214 20.49 -28.88 -5.84
CA GLY A 214 20.30 -27.51 -5.39
C GLY A 214 19.91 -27.36 -3.91
N VAL A 215 19.89 -28.44 -3.13
CA VAL A 215 19.50 -28.38 -1.71
C VAL A 215 20.68 -27.91 -0.88
N LEU A 216 20.47 -26.83 -0.11
CA LEU A 216 21.37 -26.41 0.96
C LEU A 216 21.20 -27.36 2.15
N VAL A 217 22.29 -27.87 2.68
CA VAL A 217 22.28 -28.80 3.83
C VAL A 217 23.27 -28.34 4.88
N LEU A 218 22.78 -28.10 6.09
CA LEU A 218 23.59 -27.88 7.29
C LEU A 218 23.81 -29.20 8.01
N ILE A 219 25.07 -29.55 8.25
CA ILE A 219 25.50 -30.85 8.80
C ILE A 219 26.36 -30.62 10.05
N SER A 220 26.25 -31.52 11.04
CA SER A 220 27.09 -31.54 12.26
C SER A 220 28.38 -32.36 12.07
N GLY A 221 29.32 -32.26 13.00
CA GLY A 221 30.50 -33.14 13.05
C GLY A 221 30.18 -34.63 13.26
N ALA A 222 28.94 -34.98 13.65
CA ALA A 222 28.45 -36.36 13.68
C ALA A 222 27.83 -36.81 12.34
N HIS A 223 28.01 -36.02 11.27
CA HIS A 223 27.42 -36.19 9.94
C HIS A 223 25.86 -36.19 9.89
N SER A 224 25.19 -35.81 10.98
CA SER A 224 23.74 -35.63 11.01
C SER A 224 23.33 -34.32 10.33
N THR A 225 22.31 -34.36 9.48
CA THR A 225 21.64 -33.13 8.99
C THR A 225 20.92 -32.43 10.14
N ILE A 226 21.14 -31.12 10.27
CA ILE A 226 20.56 -30.25 11.29
C ILE A 226 19.45 -29.36 10.71
N TRP A 227 19.62 -28.92 9.46
CA TRP A 227 18.66 -28.16 8.68
C TRP A 227 18.92 -28.37 7.18
N SER A 228 17.90 -28.23 6.34
CA SER A 228 18.04 -28.25 4.88
C SER A 228 16.93 -27.45 4.20
N SER A 229 17.24 -26.75 3.10
CA SER A 229 16.27 -25.95 2.35
C SER A 229 15.18 -26.80 1.70
N ASN A 230 13.91 -26.36 1.77
CA ASN A 230 12.79 -27.08 1.18
C ASN A 230 12.71 -26.85 -0.34
N ILE A 231 13.06 -27.85 -1.16
CA ILE A 231 13.10 -27.77 -2.63
C ILE A 231 12.44 -29.00 -3.26
N SER A 232 11.63 -28.80 -4.30
CA SER A 232 10.86 -29.82 -5.00
C SER A 232 11.68 -30.68 -6.00
N GLY A 233 12.78 -31.27 -5.52
CA GLY A 233 13.31 -32.59 -5.95
C GLY A 233 13.87 -32.78 -7.37
N LYS A 234 13.79 -31.81 -8.29
CA LYS A 234 14.39 -31.92 -9.63
C LYS A 234 15.91 -31.72 -9.56
N ALA A 235 16.68 -32.55 -10.26
CA ALA A 235 18.11 -32.34 -10.43
C ALA A 235 18.37 -31.05 -11.23
N VAL A 236 19.44 -30.31 -10.88
CA VAL A 236 19.72 -28.97 -11.42
C VAL A 236 21.08 -28.98 -12.12
N ASN A 237 21.14 -28.40 -13.32
CA ASN A 237 22.42 -28.13 -13.97
C ASN A 237 23.08 -26.91 -13.29
N ASP A 238 24.23 -27.16 -12.65
CA ASP A 238 25.06 -26.15 -11.96
C ASP A 238 24.29 -25.21 -11.02
N PRO A 239 23.69 -25.72 -9.92
CA PRO A 239 23.08 -24.86 -8.91
C PRO A 239 24.15 -24.05 -8.19
N ILE A 240 23.85 -22.78 -7.95
CA ILE A 240 24.66 -21.88 -7.12
C ILE A 240 23.77 -21.24 -6.04
N ALA A 241 24.33 -21.07 -4.84
CA ALA A 241 23.70 -20.30 -3.77
C ALA A 241 24.41 -18.94 -3.64
N GLN A 242 23.66 -17.84 -3.52
CA GLN A 242 24.21 -16.48 -3.47
C GLN A 242 23.51 -15.62 -2.41
N LEU A 243 24.29 -14.85 -1.66
CA LEU A 243 23.80 -13.83 -0.71
C LEU A 243 23.66 -12.48 -1.43
N LEU A 244 22.42 -12.00 -1.59
CA LEU A 244 22.13 -10.72 -2.23
C LEU A 244 22.18 -9.56 -1.24
N ASP A 245 22.42 -8.33 -1.73
CA ASP A 245 22.47 -7.11 -0.90
C ASP A 245 21.13 -6.71 -0.25
N SER A 246 20.03 -7.37 -0.62
CA SER A 246 18.75 -7.30 0.10
C SER A 246 18.74 -8.13 1.39
N GLY A 247 19.74 -8.99 1.60
CA GLY A 247 19.78 -10.02 2.64
C GLY A 247 19.06 -11.31 2.26
N ASN A 248 18.55 -11.41 1.02
CA ASN A 248 17.98 -12.65 0.52
C ASN A 248 19.11 -13.62 0.12
N PHE A 249 19.15 -14.78 0.76
CA PHE A 249 20.06 -15.88 0.39
C PHE A 249 19.29 -16.83 -0.53
N VAL A 250 19.70 -16.91 -1.79
CA VAL A 250 18.95 -17.59 -2.85
C VAL A 250 19.73 -18.74 -3.45
N VAL A 251 19.05 -19.83 -3.82
CA VAL A 251 19.58 -20.86 -4.73
C VAL A 251 19.01 -20.61 -6.12
N LYS A 252 19.85 -20.67 -7.16
CA LYS A 252 19.47 -20.46 -8.56
C LYS A 252 20.31 -21.28 -9.53
N PHE A 253 19.88 -21.36 -10.78
CA PHE A 253 20.65 -21.94 -11.88
C PHE A 253 21.88 -21.08 -12.22
N GLY A 254 23.05 -21.70 -12.42
CA GLY A 254 24.29 -21.02 -12.80
C GLY A 254 24.29 -20.50 -14.25
N GLN A 255 23.49 -21.09 -15.14
CA GLN A 255 23.29 -20.62 -16.51
C GLN A 255 21.79 -20.46 -16.82
N GLY A 256 21.33 -19.22 -16.91
CA GLY A 256 19.97 -18.85 -17.32
C GLY A 256 19.89 -17.37 -17.67
N THR A 257 19.41 -17.04 -18.88
CA THR A 257 19.46 -15.69 -19.45
C THR A 257 18.25 -14.79 -19.12
N SER A 258 17.30 -15.28 -18.32
CA SER A 258 16.16 -14.49 -17.82
C SER A 258 16.35 -14.08 -16.36
N LYS A 259 16.03 -12.81 -16.06
CA LYS A 259 15.94 -12.32 -14.68
C LYS A 259 14.73 -12.95 -13.96
N GLU A 260 14.86 -13.10 -12.65
CA GLU A 260 13.81 -13.43 -11.66
C GLU A 260 13.12 -14.81 -11.77
N SER A 261 12.97 -15.40 -12.96
CA SER A 261 12.33 -16.71 -13.18
C SER A 261 13.21 -17.94 -12.86
N SER A 262 14.35 -17.74 -12.19
CA SER A 262 15.42 -18.75 -12.02
C SER A 262 15.77 -19.10 -10.56
N ILE A 263 14.98 -18.64 -9.59
CA ILE A 263 15.15 -18.94 -8.16
C ILE A 263 14.51 -20.30 -7.82
N LEU A 264 15.26 -21.14 -7.11
CA LEU A 264 14.87 -22.50 -6.67
C LEU A 264 14.47 -22.55 -5.20
N TRP A 265 15.08 -21.69 -4.38
CA TRP A 265 14.78 -21.48 -2.96
C TRP A 265 15.31 -20.09 -2.55
N GLN A 266 14.71 -19.50 -1.52
CA GLN A 266 15.14 -18.23 -0.96
C GLN A 266 14.85 -18.12 0.54
N SER A 267 15.75 -17.49 1.30
CA SER A 267 15.55 -17.24 2.73
C SER A 267 14.35 -16.33 3.01
N PHE A 268 13.93 -15.53 2.01
CA PHE A 268 12.75 -14.65 2.09
C PHE A 268 11.40 -15.38 2.19
N ASP A 269 11.35 -16.69 1.94
CA ASP A 269 10.14 -17.51 2.19
C ASP A 269 10.14 -18.17 3.59
N GLU A 270 11.30 -18.36 4.23
CA GLU A 270 11.45 -18.94 5.57
C GLU A 270 11.72 -17.85 6.61
N ILE A 271 10.73 -16.99 6.88
CA ILE A 271 10.92 -15.76 7.69
C ILE A 271 11.10 -16.06 9.19
N GLY A 272 11.97 -15.29 9.85
CA GLY A 272 12.27 -15.39 11.30
C GLY A 272 11.40 -14.49 12.18
N ASP A 273 12.05 -13.65 12.99
CA ASP A 273 11.41 -12.59 13.79
C ASP A 273 11.45 -11.21 13.12
N THR A 274 12.01 -11.14 11.91
CA THR A 274 12.43 -9.91 11.23
C THR A 274 11.96 -9.91 9.78
N ILE A 275 11.45 -8.77 9.30
CA ILE A 275 11.08 -8.50 7.90
C ILE A 275 12.08 -7.49 7.31
N LEU A 276 12.74 -7.88 6.22
CA LEU A 276 13.66 -7.08 5.43
C LEU A 276 12.93 -6.38 4.26
N PRO A 277 13.51 -5.34 3.64
CA PRO A 277 12.94 -4.74 2.43
C PRO A 277 12.76 -5.79 1.31
N GLY A 278 11.56 -5.88 0.75
CA GLY A 278 11.19 -6.89 -0.26
C GLY A 278 10.77 -8.26 0.27
N MET A 279 10.80 -8.52 1.58
CA MET A 279 10.13 -9.71 2.15
C MET A 279 8.61 -9.53 2.12
N LYS A 280 7.87 -10.64 1.97
CA LYS A 280 6.40 -10.66 1.91
C LYS A 280 5.81 -11.31 3.17
N LEU A 281 5.13 -10.52 3.99
CA LEU A 281 4.33 -10.98 5.13
C LEU A 281 2.90 -11.24 4.67
N GLY A 282 2.36 -12.44 4.86
CA GLY A 282 0.99 -12.80 4.49
C GLY A 282 0.90 -14.11 3.70
N TRP A 283 -0.18 -14.27 2.94
CA TRP A 283 -0.57 -15.50 2.26
C TRP A 283 -0.28 -15.46 0.77
N ASN A 284 0.21 -16.58 0.23
CA ASN A 284 -0.17 -16.95 -1.13
C ASN A 284 -1.46 -17.80 -1.06
N LEU A 285 -2.53 -17.29 -1.65
CA LEU A 285 -3.89 -17.83 -1.53
C LEU A 285 -4.12 -19.06 -2.42
N GLU A 286 -3.33 -19.23 -3.49
CA GLU A 286 -3.42 -20.40 -4.37
C GLU A 286 -2.82 -21.66 -3.73
N THR A 287 -1.67 -21.52 -3.06
CA THR A 287 -0.97 -22.63 -2.38
C THR A 287 -1.36 -22.81 -0.92
N GLY A 288 -2.03 -21.82 -0.32
CA GLY A 288 -2.39 -21.80 1.10
C GLY A 288 -1.22 -21.55 2.05
N VAL A 289 -0.04 -21.16 1.54
CA VAL A 289 1.16 -20.93 2.35
C VAL A 289 1.11 -19.55 3.03
N GLU A 290 1.08 -19.56 4.36
CA GLU A 290 1.24 -18.38 5.21
C GLU A 290 2.73 -18.10 5.50
N ARG A 291 3.17 -16.88 5.21
CA ARG A 291 4.43 -16.28 5.67
C ARG A 291 4.12 -15.34 6.83
N TYR A 292 4.56 -15.70 8.03
CA TYR A 292 4.42 -14.87 9.23
C TYR A 292 5.76 -14.68 9.92
N ILE A 293 5.89 -13.70 10.82
CA ILE A 293 7.07 -13.61 11.69
C ILE A 293 6.74 -14.12 13.09
N SER A 294 7.66 -14.86 13.69
CA SER A 294 7.58 -15.32 15.07
C SER A 294 8.77 -14.85 15.88
N SER A 295 8.46 -14.26 17.04
CA SER A 295 9.44 -13.76 18.02
C SER A 295 10.50 -14.80 18.34
N TRP A 296 11.67 -14.34 18.79
CA TRP A 296 12.65 -15.19 19.46
C TRP A 296 12.14 -15.59 20.85
N LYS A 297 12.41 -16.82 21.28
CA LYS A 297 12.04 -17.34 22.61
C LYS A 297 12.76 -16.64 23.77
N GLY A 298 13.83 -15.91 23.48
CA GLY A 298 14.51 -15.00 24.41
C GLY A 298 15.55 -14.17 23.69
N VAL A 299 16.14 -13.17 24.35
CA VAL A 299 17.10 -12.22 23.73
C VAL A 299 18.28 -12.95 23.05
N ASP A 300 18.78 -14.01 23.68
CA ASP A 300 19.89 -14.84 23.16
C ASP A 300 19.42 -16.21 22.61
N ASN A 301 18.11 -16.42 22.43
CA ASN A 301 17.55 -17.71 22.03
C ASN A 301 16.61 -17.56 20.81
N PRO A 302 17.10 -17.85 19.59
CA PRO A 302 16.39 -17.56 18.34
C PRO A 302 15.28 -18.57 18.01
N ALA A 303 15.15 -19.65 18.79
CA ALA A 303 14.05 -20.60 18.66
C ALA A 303 12.69 -19.88 18.69
N GLU A 304 11.67 -20.50 18.12
CA GLU A 304 10.33 -19.94 18.03
C GLU A 304 9.76 -19.60 19.43
N GLY A 305 9.42 -18.33 19.60
CA GLY A 305 8.85 -17.75 20.82
C GLY A 305 7.32 -17.79 20.84
N GLU A 306 6.73 -17.20 21.88
CA GLU A 306 5.28 -17.24 22.12
C GLU A 306 4.49 -16.28 21.23
N TYR A 307 5.12 -15.21 20.72
CA TYR A 307 4.45 -14.19 19.92
C TYR A 307 4.68 -14.35 18.42
N SER A 308 3.63 -14.10 17.62
CA SER A 308 3.73 -14.02 16.15
C SER A 308 2.92 -12.85 15.59
N LEU A 309 3.38 -12.25 14.49
CA LEU A 309 2.66 -11.24 13.72
C LEU A 309 2.20 -11.87 12.40
N LYS A 310 0.87 -11.87 12.20
CA LYS A 310 0.18 -12.52 11.08
C LYS A 310 -0.78 -11.53 10.39
N ILE A 311 -1.18 -11.83 9.15
CA ILE A 311 -2.29 -11.16 8.47
C ILE A 311 -3.50 -12.09 8.54
N ASP A 312 -4.52 -11.67 9.29
CA ASP A 312 -5.82 -12.31 9.31
C ASP A 312 -6.53 -12.02 7.98
N SER A 313 -6.95 -13.08 7.29
CA SER A 313 -7.61 -13.03 5.97
C SER A 313 -9.13 -13.03 6.04
N ARG A 314 -9.72 -13.13 7.25
CA ARG A 314 -11.17 -13.11 7.45
C ARG A 314 -11.72 -11.69 7.26
N GLY A 315 -12.86 -11.58 6.56
CA GLY A 315 -13.51 -10.30 6.27
C GLY A 315 -12.62 -9.38 5.41
N TYR A 316 -12.32 -8.18 5.90
CA TYR A 316 -11.27 -7.35 5.28
C TYR A 316 -9.93 -7.53 6.02
N PRO A 317 -8.81 -7.78 5.33
CA PRO A 317 -7.60 -8.23 6.01
C PRO A 317 -7.00 -7.21 7.00
N GLN A 318 -6.48 -7.74 8.11
CA GLN A 318 -5.92 -6.97 9.22
C GLN A 318 -4.67 -7.62 9.79
N ALA A 319 -3.69 -6.82 10.20
CA ALA A 319 -2.47 -7.30 10.83
C ALA A 319 -2.66 -7.46 12.36
N ILE A 320 -2.27 -8.61 12.89
CA ILE A 320 -2.55 -9.04 14.26
C ILE A 320 -1.29 -9.64 14.91
N ILE A 321 -0.98 -9.22 16.14
CA ILE A 321 0.02 -9.88 16.99
C ILE A 321 -0.71 -10.85 17.92
N PHE A 322 -0.31 -12.12 17.87
CA PHE A 322 -0.81 -13.21 18.70
C PHE A 322 0.14 -13.51 19.87
N GLU A 323 -0.42 -14.03 20.96
CA GLU A 323 0.25 -14.62 22.13
C GLU A 323 -0.22 -16.08 22.20
N GLY A 324 0.62 -17.00 21.71
CA GLY A 324 0.20 -18.36 21.36
C GLY A 324 -0.94 -18.34 20.32
N SER A 325 -2.11 -18.84 20.71
CA SER A 325 -3.33 -18.79 19.89
C SER A 325 -4.29 -17.64 20.22
N LYS A 326 -3.94 -16.77 21.18
CA LYS A 326 -4.78 -15.62 21.59
C LYS A 326 -4.39 -14.39 20.78
N ILE A 327 -5.36 -13.56 20.41
CA ILE A 327 -5.07 -12.22 19.90
C ILE A 327 -4.55 -11.37 21.06
N LYS A 328 -3.39 -10.72 20.88
CA LYS A 328 -2.76 -9.87 21.90
C LYS A 328 -2.93 -8.38 21.57
N TYR A 329 -2.45 -7.99 20.39
CA TYR A 329 -2.53 -6.62 19.86
C TYR A 329 -3.04 -6.67 18.42
N ARG A 330 -3.67 -5.60 17.96
CA ARG A 330 -4.28 -5.56 16.61
C ARG A 330 -3.92 -4.26 15.91
N LEU A 331 -2.96 -4.35 14.98
CA LEU A 331 -2.53 -3.23 14.14
C LEU A 331 -3.66 -2.76 13.19
N GLY A 332 -4.64 -3.64 12.95
CA GLY A 332 -5.88 -3.32 12.26
C GLY A 332 -5.80 -3.48 10.74
N PRO A 333 -6.84 -3.06 10.02
CA PRO A 333 -6.93 -3.21 8.58
C PRO A 333 -5.93 -2.31 7.82
N TRP A 334 -5.57 -2.69 6.59
CA TRP A 334 -4.84 -1.79 5.70
C TRP A 334 -5.71 -0.62 5.24
N ASN A 335 -5.23 0.62 5.38
CA ASN A 335 -6.04 1.83 5.11
C ASN A 335 -5.80 2.47 3.73
N GLY A 336 -4.89 1.93 2.92
CA GLY A 336 -4.44 2.50 1.65
C GLY A 336 -3.04 3.12 1.70
N GLU A 337 -2.48 3.34 2.89
CA GLU A 337 -1.16 3.96 3.12
C GLU A 337 -0.39 3.34 4.30
N SER A 338 -1.09 2.72 5.25
CA SER A 338 -0.56 2.18 6.52
C SER A 338 -1.57 1.23 7.19
N TRP A 339 -1.16 0.58 8.28
CA TRP A 339 -2.08 -0.15 9.17
C TRP A 339 -2.94 0.82 9.99
N ALA A 340 -4.27 0.64 9.99
CA ALA A 340 -5.22 1.64 10.47
C ALA A 340 -5.16 1.96 11.97
N GLY A 341 -4.65 1.04 12.80
CA GLY A 341 -4.41 1.30 14.22
C GLY A 341 -3.26 2.28 14.44
N TYR A 342 -2.21 2.22 13.62
CA TYR A 342 -1.01 3.05 13.76
C TYR A 342 -0.59 3.66 12.42
N PRO A 343 -1.32 4.68 11.94
CA PRO A 343 -1.15 5.26 10.61
C PRO A 343 0.05 6.22 10.52
N VAL A 344 1.25 5.72 10.83
CA VAL A 344 2.51 6.46 10.74
C VAL A 344 3.08 6.36 9.33
N LYS A 345 3.35 7.51 8.70
CA LYS A 345 4.01 7.58 7.40
C LYS A 345 5.52 7.52 7.60
N ILE A 346 6.21 6.65 6.89
CA ILE A 346 7.67 6.52 6.91
C ILE A 346 8.22 7.18 5.64
N PRO A 347 8.87 8.35 5.72
CA PRO A 347 9.56 8.95 4.58
C PRO A 347 10.60 7.98 4.00
N GLN A 348 10.84 8.06 2.69
CA GLN A 348 11.77 7.18 1.96
C GLN A 348 11.42 5.67 2.02
N SER A 349 10.18 5.32 2.38
CA SER A 349 9.65 3.96 2.25
C SER A 349 8.42 3.91 1.35
N SER A 350 8.36 2.89 0.50
CA SER A 350 7.17 2.48 -0.24
C SER A 350 6.55 1.29 0.47
N GLU A 351 5.42 1.52 1.14
CA GLU A 351 4.66 0.49 1.83
C GLU A 351 3.64 -0.12 0.85
N ILE A 352 3.79 -1.40 0.55
CA ILE A 352 3.04 -2.12 -0.49
C ILE A 352 2.11 -3.13 0.18
N PHE A 353 0.83 -3.10 -0.17
CA PHE A 353 -0.15 -4.08 0.28
C PHE A 353 -0.91 -4.63 -0.93
N VAL A 354 -0.77 -5.94 -1.15
CA VAL A 354 -1.47 -6.69 -2.20
C VAL A 354 -2.59 -7.47 -1.54
N PHE A 355 -3.80 -7.35 -2.08
CA PHE A 355 -4.95 -8.17 -1.73
C PHE A 355 -5.80 -8.40 -2.98
N ASN A 356 -5.66 -9.58 -3.57
CA ASN A 356 -6.37 -9.99 -4.78
C ASN A 356 -6.84 -11.46 -4.64
N LYS A 357 -7.01 -12.19 -5.75
CA LYS A 357 -7.43 -13.61 -5.73
C LYS A 357 -6.29 -14.62 -5.48
N THR A 358 -5.04 -14.26 -5.78
CA THR A 358 -3.87 -15.13 -5.74
C THR A 358 -2.98 -14.87 -4.52
N ASP A 359 -2.96 -13.63 -4.03
CA ASP A 359 -2.01 -13.14 -3.04
C ASP A 359 -2.66 -12.14 -2.08
N LEU A 360 -2.30 -12.27 -0.80
CA LEU A 360 -2.64 -11.34 0.28
C LEU A 360 -1.38 -11.09 1.11
N TYR A 361 -0.63 -10.03 0.81
CA TYR A 361 0.61 -9.75 1.54
C TYR A 361 0.91 -8.26 1.71
N TYR A 362 1.71 -7.97 2.74
CA TYR A 362 2.40 -6.72 2.98
C TYR A 362 3.90 -6.88 2.67
N GLU A 363 4.47 -5.89 1.99
CA GLU A 363 5.88 -5.79 1.57
C GLU A 363 6.28 -4.31 1.71
N PHE A 364 7.53 -4.00 2.03
CA PHE A 364 8.02 -2.61 1.98
C PHE A 364 9.34 -2.51 1.22
N LYS A 365 9.57 -1.37 0.56
CA LYS A 365 10.78 -1.09 -0.23
C LYS A 365 11.32 0.28 0.13
N LEU A 366 12.65 0.41 0.19
CA LEU A 366 13.30 1.69 0.46
C LEU A 366 13.48 2.48 -0.84
N LEU A 367 13.28 3.80 -0.77
CA LEU A 367 13.23 4.70 -1.91
C LEU A 367 14.45 5.63 -1.93
N GLY A 368 15.34 5.41 -2.91
CA GLY A 368 16.31 6.41 -3.34
C GLY A 368 17.51 6.67 -2.43
N SER A 369 17.80 5.80 -1.46
CA SER A 369 19.03 5.87 -0.66
C SER A 369 19.62 4.48 -0.42
N SER A 370 20.92 4.34 -0.65
CA SER A 370 21.76 3.19 -0.25
C SER A 370 22.09 3.17 1.24
N ASP A 371 21.88 4.30 1.92
CA ASP A 371 22.49 4.64 3.21
C ASP A 371 21.51 4.51 4.38
N LEU A 372 20.22 4.28 4.06
CA LEU A 372 19.15 3.96 4.99
C LEU A 372 18.98 2.44 5.06
N ILE A 373 19.25 1.86 6.24
CA ILE A 373 18.88 0.47 6.54
C ILE A 373 17.60 0.50 7.37
N SER A 374 16.59 -0.32 7.02
CA SER A 374 15.39 -0.47 7.85
C SER A 374 14.82 -1.88 7.79
N ILE A 375 14.35 -2.35 8.96
CA ILE A 375 13.71 -3.67 9.16
C ILE A 375 12.45 -3.50 10.03
N VAL A 376 11.51 -4.43 9.94
CA VAL A 376 10.50 -4.66 11.00
C VAL A 376 10.96 -5.83 11.85
N LYS A 377 10.86 -5.75 13.18
CA LYS A 377 11.28 -6.81 14.10
C LYS A 377 10.29 -6.99 15.26
N LEU A 378 9.98 -8.25 15.61
CA LEU A 378 9.08 -8.63 16.71
C LEU A 378 9.89 -9.16 17.89
N THR A 379 9.84 -8.47 19.03
CA THR A 379 10.64 -8.85 20.22
C THR A 379 10.11 -10.12 20.90
N PRO A 380 10.92 -10.80 21.75
CA PRO A 380 10.47 -11.83 22.69
C PRO A 380 9.32 -11.41 23.63
N SER A 381 9.06 -10.10 23.76
CA SER A 381 7.98 -9.51 24.55
C SER A 381 6.74 -9.11 23.73
N GLY A 382 6.64 -9.56 22.48
CA GLY A 382 5.49 -9.29 21.61
C GLY A 382 5.40 -7.86 21.06
N ILE A 383 6.48 -7.08 21.15
CA ILE A 383 6.51 -5.69 20.70
C ILE A 383 7.03 -5.64 19.25
N GLY A 384 6.17 -5.26 18.32
CA GLY A 384 6.55 -4.93 16.95
C GLY A 384 7.25 -3.57 16.88
N ASN A 385 8.38 -3.52 16.18
CA ASN A 385 9.19 -2.33 15.99
C ASN A 385 9.58 -2.19 14.51
N ARG A 386 9.43 -1.00 13.92
CA ARG A 386 10.15 -0.61 12.69
C ARG A 386 11.47 0.04 13.12
N ILE A 387 12.58 -0.61 12.83
CA ILE A 387 13.92 -0.17 13.19
C ILE A 387 14.60 0.43 11.96
N PHE A 388 15.42 1.46 12.15
CA PHE A 388 16.21 2.06 11.08
C PHE A 388 17.53 2.67 11.58
N TRP A 389 18.52 2.72 10.68
CA TRP A 389 19.84 3.32 10.88
C TRP A 389 20.16 4.24 9.71
N THR A 390 20.89 5.34 9.97
CA THR A 390 21.49 6.19 8.93
C THR A 390 23.00 6.23 9.10
N THR A 391 23.72 6.36 7.97
CA THR A 391 25.18 6.51 7.90
C THR A 391 25.69 7.62 8.84
N ASP A 392 25.07 8.79 8.81
CA ASP A 392 25.48 9.97 9.61
C ASP A 392 25.51 9.75 11.13
N THR A 393 24.69 8.82 11.64
CA THR A 393 24.39 8.76 13.09
C THR A 393 24.89 7.50 13.78
N THR A 394 25.17 6.42 13.03
CA THR A 394 25.55 5.07 13.53
C THR A 394 24.62 4.44 14.58
N SER A 395 23.52 5.12 14.93
CA SER A 395 22.71 4.83 16.11
C SER A 395 21.31 4.40 15.72
N GLN A 396 20.88 3.30 16.32
CA GLN A 396 19.59 2.68 16.06
C GLN A 396 18.44 3.62 16.45
N ARG A 397 17.52 3.88 15.50
CA ARG A 397 16.21 4.48 15.78
C ARG A 397 15.14 3.41 15.66
N SER A 398 14.10 3.51 16.48
CA SER A 398 12.98 2.56 16.51
C SER A 398 11.66 3.30 16.65
N LEU A 399 10.73 2.99 15.73
CA LEU A 399 9.32 3.32 15.81
C LEU A 399 8.56 2.09 16.30
N LEU A 400 7.74 2.24 17.33
CA LEU A 400 6.83 1.18 17.78
C LEU A 400 5.69 1.00 16.77
N LEU A 401 5.30 -0.25 16.49
CA LEU A 401 4.11 -0.54 15.68
C LEU A 401 2.81 -0.46 16.47
N GLN A 402 2.88 -0.34 17.80
CA GLN A 402 1.77 -0.34 18.73
C GLN A 402 2.14 0.42 20.02
N GLU A 403 1.17 1.11 20.64
CA GLU A 403 1.39 1.90 21.85
C GLU A 403 1.63 1.03 23.10
N ARG A 404 2.21 1.63 24.13
CA ARG A 404 2.52 0.96 25.41
C ARG A 404 1.54 1.36 26.50
N ASP A 405 0.26 1.19 26.22
CA ASP A 405 -0.85 1.45 27.13
C ASP A 405 -1.83 0.25 27.21
N GLN A 406 -2.82 0.33 28.10
CA GLN A 406 -3.75 -0.77 28.35
C GLN A 406 -4.83 -0.94 27.27
N CYS A 407 -5.24 0.13 26.60
CA CYS A 407 -6.24 0.12 25.53
C CYS A 407 -5.77 -0.55 24.23
N GLU A 408 -4.48 -0.87 24.09
CA GLU A 408 -4.00 -1.62 22.93
C GLU A 408 -4.13 -3.14 23.09
N ASN A 409 -4.34 -3.65 24.31
CA ASN A 409 -4.69 -5.06 24.51
C ASN A 409 -6.04 -5.34 23.84
N TYR A 410 -6.06 -6.35 22.97
CA TYR A 410 -7.22 -6.64 22.13
C TYR A 410 -8.50 -6.84 22.96
N ALA A 411 -9.54 -6.07 22.62
CA ALA A 411 -10.84 -6.08 23.28
C ALA A 411 -10.77 -5.82 24.81
N PHE A 412 -9.83 -4.95 25.25
CA PHE A 412 -9.78 -4.45 26.63
C PHE A 412 -11.14 -3.93 27.11
N CYS A 413 -11.77 -3.08 26.29
CA CYS A 413 -13.19 -2.76 26.40
C CYS A 413 -14.03 -3.81 25.66
N GLY A 414 -15.16 -4.20 26.25
CA GLY A 414 -16.09 -5.16 25.64
C GLY A 414 -16.79 -4.63 24.38
N ALA A 415 -17.63 -5.48 23.80
CA ALA A 415 -18.36 -5.17 22.56
C ALA A 415 -19.16 -3.86 22.64
N ASN A 416 -19.18 -3.10 21.55
CA ASN A 416 -19.87 -1.80 21.37
C ASN A 416 -19.45 -0.71 22.38
N SER A 417 -18.21 -0.77 22.87
CA SER A 417 -17.59 0.31 23.64
C SER A 417 -16.22 0.69 23.09
N ILE A 418 -15.81 1.92 23.38
CA ILE A 418 -14.60 2.58 22.92
C ILE A 418 -13.64 2.68 24.10
N CYS A 419 -12.38 2.29 23.91
CA CYS A 419 -11.32 2.54 24.87
C CYS A 419 -10.73 3.94 24.67
N ASN A 420 -10.62 4.72 25.74
CA ASN A 420 -9.93 5.99 25.78
C ASN A 420 -8.79 5.92 26.80
N TYR A 421 -7.71 6.69 26.60
CA TYR A 421 -6.55 6.69 27.49
C TYR A 421 -6.05 8.12 27.67
N ASP A 422 -6.13 8.63 28.91
CA ASP A 422 -5.84 10.04 29.25
C ASP A 422 -4.33 10.33 29.40
N GLY A 423 -3.49 9.30 29.36
CA GLY A 423 -2.06 9.35 29.68
C GLY A 423 -1.69 8.52 30.92
N ASN A 424 -2.64 8.30 31.83
CA ASN A 424 -2.45 7.60 33.11
C ASN A 424 -3.31 6.34 33.24
N HIS A 425 -4.58 6.38 32.85
CA HIS A 425 -5.55 5.31 33.03
C HIS A 425 -6.43 5.11 31.79
N PRO A 426 -6.78 3.86 31.45
CA PRO A 426 -7.79 3.57 30.44
C PRO A 426 -9.20 3.79 31.01
N THR A 427 -10.12 4.27 30.16
CA THR A 427 -11.56 4.25 30.41
C THR A 427 -12.27 3.59 29.24
N CYS A 428 -13.42 2.95 29.52
CA CYS A 428 -14.31 2.45 28.48
C CYS A 428 -15.61 3.25 28.48
N GLU A 429 -16.05 3.66 27.29
CA GLU A 429 -17.31 4.38 27.08
C GLU A 429 -18.18 3.64 26.07
N CYS A 430 -19.49 3.52 26.32
CA CYS A 430 -20.40 2.94 25.34
C CYS A 430 -20.52 3.84 24.10
N VAL A 431 -20.67 3.22 22.92
CA VAL A 431 -21.11 3.94 21.71
C VAL A 431 -22.44 4.66 21.98
N ARG A 432 -22.66 5.85 21.39
CA ARG A 432 -23.86 6.66 21.60
C ARG A 432 -25.12 5.85 21.19
N GLY A 433 -26.18 5.91 21.99
CA GLY A 433 -27.34 5.01 21.86
C GLY A 433 -27.18 3.61 22.48
N TYR A 434 -26.03 3.26 23.06
CA TYR A 434 -25.82 2.01 23.79
C TYR A 434 -25.73 2.27 25.31
N VAL A 435 -25.89 1.21 26.12
CA VAL A 435 -25.79 1.20 27.57
C VAL A 435 -25.00 -0.02 28.06
N PRO A 436 -24.34 0.02 29.23
CA PRO A 436 -23.61 -1.12 29.77
C PRO A 436 -24.50 -2.36 29.92
N LYS A 437 -24.01 -3.53 29.50
CA LYS A 437 -24.71 -4.81 29.64
C LYS A 437 -24.84 -5.24 31.11
N SER A 438 -23.91 -4.79 31.96
CA SER A 438 -23.89 -5.01 33.41
C SER A 438 -23.47 -3.71 34.10
N PRO A 439 -24.43 -2.86 34.54
CA PRO A 439 -24.13 -1.56 35.12
C PRO A 439 -23.25 -1.65 36.39
N ASP A 440 -23.48 -2.65 37.24
CA ASP A 440 -22.73 -2.81 38.49
C ASP A 440 -21.25 -3.09 38.23
N GLN A 441 -20.94 -3.98 37.27
CA GLN A 441 -19.58 -4.23 36.81
C GLN A 441 -18.95 -2.99 36.16
N TRP A 442 -19.73 -2.26 35.36
CA TRP A 442 -19.27 -1.05 34.67
C TRP A 442 -18.86 0.06 35.65
N ASN A 443 -19.63 0.23 36.71
CA ASN A 443 -19.37 1.18 37.80
C ASN A 443 -18.14 0.80 38.64
N THR A 444 -17.71 -0.46 38.62
CA THR A 444 -16.46 -0.95 39.24
C THR A 444 -15.31 -1.11 38.23
N SER A 445 -15.37 -0.45 37.07
CA SER A 445 -14.36 -0.51 36.00
C SER A 445 -14.13 -1.91 35.39
N ILE A 446 -15.13 -2.80 35.43
CA ILE A 446 -15.09 -4.13 34.82
C ILE A 446 -15.87 -4.10 33.50
N TRP A 447 -15.17 -3.81 32.40
CA TRP A 447 -15.79 -3.46 31.11
C TRP A 447 -15.98 -4.62 30.12
N HIS A 448 -15.50 -5.83 30.44
CA HIS A 448 -15.55 -7.00 29.54
C HIS A 448 -16.96 -7.37 29.04
N SER A 449 -17.99 -7.09 29.84
CA SER A 449 -19.39 -7.35 29.47
C SER A 449 -19.89 -6.48 28.30
N GLY A 450 -19.20 -5.37 27.99
CA GLY A 450 -19.54 -4.47 26.89
C GLY A 450 -20.88 -3.75 27.05
N CYS A 451 -21.36 -3.19 25.94
CA CYS A 451 -22.58 -2.42 25.85
C CYS A 451 -23.58 -3.02 24.85
N VAL A 452 -24.88 -2.78 25.10
CA VAL A 452 -26.01 -3.21 24.27
C VAL A 452 -26.84 -1.99 23.84
N PRO A 453 -27.57 -2.03 22.71
CA PRO A 453 -28.43 -0.91 22.31
C PRO A 453 -29.44 -0.57 23.41
N ARG A 454 -29.59 0.73 23.73
CA ARG A 454 -30.53 1.24 24.75
C ARG A 454 -31.97 0.84 24.42
N ASN A 455 -32.33 0.93 23.14
CA ASN A 455 -33.61 0.51 22.59
C ASN A 455 -33.38 -0.69 21.64
N LYS A 456 -34.14 -1.78 21.81
CA LYS A 456 -34.16 -2.87 20.82
C LYS A 456 -34.94 -2.41 19.57
N SER A 457 -34.24 -2.15 18.46
CA SER A 457 -34.87 -1.72 17.21
C SER A 457 -35.60 -2.89 16.53
N ASN A 458 -36.89 -3.02 16.85
CA ASN A 458 -37.82 -3.95 16.22
C ASN A 458 -37.84 -3.73 14.69
N CYS A 459 -37.86 -4.82 13.90
CA CYS A 459 -37.76 -4.73 12.43
C CYS A 459 -38.87 -3.92 11.74
N LYS A 460 -39.97 -3.59 12.44
CA LYS A 460 -41.09 -2.79 11.90
C LYS A 460 -40.86 -1.28 11.92
N THR A 461 -39.78 -0.78 12.55
CA THR A 461 -39.52 0.66 12.73
C THR A 461 -38.07 1.03 12.36
N SER A 462 -37.48 0.38 11.36
CA SER A 462 -36.07 0.58 10.98
C SER A 462 -35.81 1.81 10.08
N TYR A 463 -36.85 2.53 9.67
CA TYR A 463 -36.78 3.67 8.74
C TYR A 463 -36.18 4.96 9.34
N THR A 464 -35.82 4.94 10.62
CA THR A 464 -35.34 6.12 11.36
C THR A 464 -33.96 5.95 12.00
N ASP A 465 -33.29 4.79 11.82
CA ASP A 465 -31.88 4.68 12.24
C ASP A 465 -31.00 5.50 11.29
N GLY A 466 -29.95 6.12 11.80
CA GLY A 466 -28.94 6.83 11.00
C GLY A 466 -27.52 6.54 11.46
N PHE A 467 -26.54 7.28 10.93
CA PHE A 467 -25.12 7.08 11.22
C PHE A 467 -24.49 8.33 11.82
N LEU A 468 -23.79 8.16 12.94
CA LEU A 468 -23.06 9.22 13.64
C LEU A 468 -21.55 9.09 13.37
N PRO A 469 -20.85 10.16 12.96
CA PRO A 469 -19.41 10.12 12.71
C PRO A 469 -18.59 10.13 14.01
N TYR A 470 -17.60 9.24 14.08
CA TYR A 470 -16.57 9.18 15.11
C TYR A 470 -15.20 9.38 14.45
N SER A 471 -14.54 10.51 14.72
CA SER A 471 -13.19 10.81 14.23
C SER A 471 -12.09 10.25 15.14
N HIS A 472 -10.86 10.18 14.61
CA HIS A 472 -9.66 9.73 15.34
C HIS A 472 -9.74 8.31 15.93
N MET A 473 -10.47 7.40 15.29
CA MET A 473 -10.70 6.04 15.80
C MET A 473 -9.69 5.01 15.27
N LYS A 474 -9.32 4.05 16.12
CA LYS A 474 -8.92 2.70 15.69
C LYS A 474 -10.16 2.00 15.15
N LEU A 475 -10.15 1.65 13.86
CA LEU A 475 -11.27 0.92 13.24
C LEU A 475 -11.47 -0.44 13.93
N PRO A 476 -12.72 -0.90 14.17
CA PRO A 476 -12.98 -2.14 14.89
C PRO A 476 -12.48 -3.37 14.14
N ASP A 477 -12.47 -4.53 14.81
CA ASP A 477 -12.09 -5.83 14.24
C ASP A 477 -12.78 -6.08 12.89
N THR A 478 -12.01 -6.37 11.83
CA THR A 478 -12.52 -6.57 10.48
C THR A 478 -12.76 -8.03 10.08
N SER A 479 -12.59 -8.99 11.01
CA SER A 479 -12.83 -10.42 10.75
C SER A 479 -14.29 -10.76 10.39
N SER A 480 -15.24 -9.86 10.65
CA SER A 480 -16.65 -9.96 10.23
C SER A 480 -17.16 -8.73 9.44
N SER A 481 -16.25 -7.99 8.81
CA SER A 481 -16.61 -6.92 7.86
C SER A 481 -16.60 -7.41 6.41
N CYS A 482 -17.29 -6.69 5.53
CA CYS A 482 -17.24 -6.90 4.08
C CYS A 482 -16.82 -5.60 3.37
N ARG A 483 -16.04 -5.73 2.30
CA ARG A 483 -15.73 -4.63 1.38
C ARG A 483 -16.70 -4.68 0.21
N GLU A 484 -17.46 -3.62 0.00
CA GLU A 484 -18.32 -3.47 -1.17
C GLU A 484 -17.68 -2.49 -2.16
N GLY A 485 -17.52 -2.97 -3.39
CA GLY A 485 -16.97 -2.21 -4.52
C GLY A 485 -15.58 -1.60 -4.26
N SER A 486 -15.36 -0.45 -4.88
CA SER A 486 -14.05 0.20 -4.96
C SER A 486 -13.65 1.00 -3.71
N GLY A 487 -14.55 1.23 -2.74
CA GLY A 487 -14.29 2.24 -1.69
C GLY A 487 -15.03 2.17 -0.35
N CYS A 488 -15.84 1.15 -0.05
CA CYS A 488 -16.56 1.07 1.24
C CYS A 488 -16.31 -0.25 2.00
N LEU A 489 -16.29 -0.15 3.33
CA LEU A 489 -16.07 -1.23 4.28
C LEU A 489 -17.18 -1.21 5.34
N HIS A 490 -17.88 -2.33 5.51
CA HIS A 490 -19.14 -2.45 6.27
C HIS A 490 -19.02 -3.52 7.36
N TRP A 491 -19.53 -3.23 8.56
CA TRP A 491 -19.63 -4.19 9.67
C TRP A 491 -21.10 -4.53 9.93
N PHE A 492 -21.39 -5.80 10.23
CA PHE A 492 -22.76 -6.33 10.38
C PHE A 492 -23.07 -6.88 11.78
N ASN A 493 -22.04 -7.05 12.61
CA ASN A 493 -22.11 -7.65 13.96
C ASN A 493 -21.59 -6.63 15.01
N THR A 494 -21.57 -7.03 16.28
CA THR A 494 -21.01 -6.22 17.38
C THR A 494 -19.63 -5.65 17.04
N LEU A 495 -19.42 -4.37 17.31
CA LEU A 495 -18.11 -3.73 17.14
C LEU A 495 -17.19 -4.12 18.30
N VAL A 496 -15.95 -4.50 17.99
CA VAL A 496 -14.96 -4.97 18.98
C VAL A 496 -13.62 -4.28 18.71
N ASP A 497 -12.84 -4.03 19.76
CA ASP A 497 -11.52 -3.41 19.69
C ASP A 497 -11.51 -1.98 19.10
N LEU A 498 -12.52 -1.17 19.47
CA LEU A 498 -12.52 0.27 19.22
C LEU A 498 -11.66 0.99 20.27
N ARG A 499 -10.83 1.94 19.84
CA ARG A 499 -10.25 2.97 20.72
C ARG A 499 -10.24 4.35 20.05
N SER A 500 -10.29 5.40 20.84
CA SER A 500 -10.01 6.77 20.41
C SER A 500 -8.52 7.09 20.51
N PHE A 501 -8.03 7.90 19.58
CA PHE A 501 -6.72 8.55 19.65
C PHE A 501 -6.90 10.06 19.83
N SER A 502 -5.85 10.73 20.33
CA SER A 502 -5.84 12.19 20.50
C SER A 502 -5.63 12.96 19.19
N GLN A 503 -4.95 12.35 18.21
CA GLN A 503 -4.58 12.98 16.92
C GLN A 503 -4.52 11.99 15.73
N LEU A 504 -4.13 10.73 15.97
CA LEU A 504 -4.08 9.66 14.96
C LEU A 504 -5.48 9.07 14.68
N GLY A 505 -5.54 7.90 14.06
CA GLY A 505 -6.80 7.18 13.77
C GLY A 505 -7.53 7.68 12.52
N GLN A 506 -8.78 7.25 12.37
CA GLN A 506 -9.61 7.49 11.17
C GLN A 506 -11.08 7.70 11.50
N ASP A 507 -11.83 8.39 10.63
CA ASP A 507 -13.28 8.54 10.79
C ASP A 507 -14.03 7.23 10.51
N ILE A 508 -14.95 6.84 11.38
CA ILE A 508 -15.90 5.74 11.18
C ILE A 508 -17.33 6.22 11.45
N TYR A 509 -18.29 5.73 10.68
CA TYR A 509 -19.71 6.06 10.82
C TYR A 509 -20.41 4.91 11.51
N ILE A 510 -20.93 5.12 12.72
CA ILE A 510 -21.57 4.06 13.54
C ILE A 510 -23.08 4.30 13.60
N ARG A 511 -23.86 3.22 13.45
CA ARG A 511 -25.34 3.26 13.43
C ARG A 511 -25.91 3.55 14.81
N VAL A 512 -26.78 4.54 14.88
CA VAL A 512 -27.51 4.97 16.09
C VAL A 512 -29.01 5.16 15.79
N PRO A 513 -29.90 5.05 16.79
CA PRO A 513 -31.32 5.39 16.62
C PRO A 513 -31.51 6.88 16.31
N ALA A 514 -32.60 7.24 15.62
CA ALA A 514 -32.99 8.64 15.33
C ALA A 514 -32.85 9.59 16.52
N SER A 515 -33.25 9.15 17.71
CA SER A 515 -33.23 9.95 18.94
C SER A 515 -31.84 10.38 19.41
N GLU A 516 -30.77 9.84 18.85
CA GLU A 516 -29.37 10.24 19.11
C GLU A 516 -28.84 11.23 18.04
N LEU A 517 -29.64 11.57 17.04
CA LEU A 517 -29.36 12.55 15.99
C LEU A 517 -30.12 13.84 16.35
N ASP A 518 -29.49 14.69 17.15
CA ASP A 518 -30.16 15.80 17.85
C ASP A 518 -30.96 16.75 16.94
N HIS A 519 -32.15 17.13 17.43
CA HIS A 519 -32.92 18.30 16.94
C HIS A 519 -32.23 19.62 17.37
N GLY A 520 -30.96 19.76 17.00
CA GLY A 520 -29.99 20.66 17.65
C GLY A 520 -29.80 22.05 17.02
N SER A 521 -30.47 22.39 15.91
CA SER A 521 -30.57 23.78 15.45
C SER A 521 -31.66 24.00 14.38
N HIS A 522 -32.65 24.85 14.68
CA HIS A 522 -33.49 25.49 13.65
C HIS A 522 -32.78 26.71 13.01
N GLY A 523 -31.51 26.54 12.66
CA GLY A 523 -30.91 27.33 11.59
C GLY A 523 -31.37 26.73 10.27
N ASN A 524 -31.91 27.54 9.34
CA ASN A 524 -32.44 27.05 8.07
C ASN A 524 -31.38 26.22 7.31
N MET A 525 -31.53 24.89 7.32
CA MET A 525 -30.79 24.01 6.41
C MET A 525 -31.40 24.12 4.99
N LYS A 526 -31.32 25.32 4.40
CA LYS A 526 -31.26 25.44 2.94
C LYS A 526 -30.20 24.44 2.48
N ASN A 527 -30.56 23.54 1.56
CA ASN A 527 -29.69 22.48 1.07
C ASN A 527 -28.29 23.02 0.77
N LYS A 528 -27.32 22.76 1.67
CA LYS A 528 -25.96 23.25 1.50
C LYS A 528 -25.25 22.35 0.49
N ILE A 529 -25.55 22.64 -0.78
CA ILE A 529 -24.93 22.02 -1.94
C ILE A 529 -23.42 22.06 -1.73
N VAL A 530 -22.83 20.89 -1.54
CA VAL A 530 -21.38 20.73 -1.50
C VAL A 530 -20.91 20.76 -2.95
N GLY A 531 -20.85 21.97 -3.51
CA GLY A 531 -20.26 22.24 -4.81
C GLY A 531 -18.75 22.02 -4.71
N ILE A 532 -18.25 21.00 -5.41
CA ILE A 532 -16.82 20.68 -5.45
C ILE A 532 -16.31 21.10 -6.82
N THR A 533 -15.23 21.87 -6.88
CA THR A 533 -14.52 22.13 -8.13
C THR A 533 -13.71 20.90 -8.55
N GLY A 534 -13.77 20.57 -9.83
CA GLY A 534 -13.02 19.47 -10.43
C GLY A 534 -12.35 19.90 -11.73
N THR A 535 -11.52 19.02 -12.28
CA THR A 535 -10.83 19.22 -13.55
C THR A 535 -11.00 17.97 -14.39
N LEU A 536 -11.40 18.12 -15.65
CA LEU A 536 -11.51 17.03 -16.63
C LEU A 536 -10.13 16.66 -17.21
N LEU A 537 -10.05 15.54 -17.93
CA LEU A 537 -8.80 14.98 -18.46
C LEU A 537 -8.11 15.84 -19.53
N ASP A 538 -8.86 16.76 -20.14
CA ASP A 538 -8.40 17.79 -21.08
C ASP A 538 -7.90 19.08 -20.40
N GLY A 539 -8.07 19.19 -19.08
CA GLY A 539 -7.75 20.37 -18.28
C GLY A 539 -8.92 21.34 -18.03
N GLN A 540 -10.14 21.04 -18.50
CA GLN A 540 -11.30 21.92 -18.28
C GLN A 540 -11.74 21.92 -16.80
N GLU A 541 -11.88 23.09 -16.19
CA GLU A 541 -12.48 23.25 -14.85
C GLU A 541 -14.00 23.09 -14.88
N VAL A 542 -14.54 22.33 -13.92
CA VAL A 542 -15.97 22.01 -13.79
C VAL A 542 -16.49 22.17 -12.37
N ALA A 543 -17.78 22.49 -12.22
CA ALA A 543 -18.47 22.54 -10.95
C ALA A 543 -19.33 21.27 -10.75
N VAL A 544 -19.00 20.47 -9.73
CA VAL A 544 -19.72 19.22 -9.43
C VAL A 544 -20.72 19.45 -8.30
N LYS A 545 -22.01 19.30 -8.60
CA LYS A 545 -23.11 19.31 -7.65
C LYS A 545 -23.45 17.87 -7.25
N ARG A 546 -23.40 17.57 -5.95
CA ARG A 546 -23.84 16.28 -5.39
C ARG A 546 -25.17 16.47 -4.67
N ASN A 547 -26.22 15.82 -5.17
CA ASN A 547 -27.56 15.87 -4.55
C ASN A 547 -27.62 14.95 -3.32
N SER A 548 -28.57 15.19 -2.41
CA SER A 548 -28.63 14.50 -1.11
C SER A 548 -29.07 13.03 -1.25
N LYS A 549 -28.68 12.19 -0.29
CA LYS A 549 -28.92 10.74 -0.34
C LYS A 549 -30.29 10.26 0.17
N MET A 550 -31.15 11.13 0.69
CA MET A 550 -32.30 10.70 1.52
C MET A 550 -33.65 11.29 1.11
N SER A 551 -34.14 10.89 -0.06
CA SER A 551 -35.58 10.83 -0.40
C SER A 551 -35.76 10.32 -1.84
N ASP A 552 -36.93 9.75 -2.15
CA ASP A 552 -37.37 9.53 -3.54
C ASP A 552 -37.48 10.87 -4.29
N GLN A 553 -37.95 11.90 -3.58
CA GLN A 553 -37.88 13.31 -4.01
C GLN A 553 -36.46 13.74 -4.45
N GLY A 554 -35.37 13.18 -3.89
CA GLY A 554 -34.01 13.46 -4.32
C GLY A 554 -33.59 12.79 -5.65
N LEU A 555 -34.31 11.73 -6.07
CA LEU A 555 -34.25 11.21 -7.44
C LEU A 555 -35.09 12.08 -8.38
N ASP A 556 -36.28 12.50 -7.95
CA ASP A 556 -37.17 13.33 -8.79
C ASP A 556 -36.66 14.76 -8.97
N GLU A 557 -36.04 15.37 -7.95
CA GLU A 557 -35.32 16.64 -8.07
C GLU A 557 -34.15 16.53 -9.05
N PHE A 558 -33.38 15.44 -9.00
CA PHE A 558 -32.30 15.17 -9.96
C PHE A 558 -32.83 14.95 -11.38
N LYS A 559 -33.87 14.13 -11.56
CA LYS A 559 -34.54 13.90 -12.86
C LYS A 559 -35.09 15.21 -13.43
N ASN A 560 -35.80 15.99 -12.62
CA ASN A 560 -36.34 17.29 -13.02
C ASN A 560 -35.22 18.27 -13.39
N GLU A 561 -34.13 18.34 -12.63
CA GLU A 561 -33.00 19.22 -12.91
C GLU A 561 -32.30 18.87 -14.24
N VAL A 562 -32.06 17.57 -14.51
CA VAL A 562 -31.54 17.10 -15.80
C VAL A 562 -32.53 17.42 -16.93
N VAL A 563 -33.81 17.06 -16.78
CA VAL A 563 -34.84 17.21 -17.84
C VAL A 563 -35.16 18.68 -18.13
N LEU A 564 -35.13 19.56 -17.12
CA LEU A 564 -35.32 21.00 -17.30
C LEU A 564 -34.11 21.63 -17.99
N ILE A 565 -32.88 21.38 -17.51
CA ILE A 565 -31.68 22.03 -18.06
C ILE A 565 -31.36 21.52 -19.47
N ALA A 566 -31.57 20.23 -19.76
CA ALA A 566 -31.46 19.68 -21.11
C ALA A 566 -32.45 20.32 -22.11
N LYS A 567 -33.60 20.82 -21.63
CA LYS A 567 -34.63 21.51 -22.43
C LYS A 567 -34.51 23.04 -22.42
N LEU A 568 -33.64 23.62 -21.58
CA LEU A 568 -33.53 25.07 -21.36
C LEU A 568 -32.12 25.59 -21.65
N GLN A 569 -31.69 25.49 -22.91
CA GLN A 569 -30.45 26.13 -23.36
C GLN A 569 -30.68 27.64 -23.58
N HIS A 570 -30.07 28.47 -22.74
CA HIS A 570 -30.07 29.92 -22.86
C HIS A 570 -28.74 30.51 -22.37
N ARG A 571 -28.23 31.54 -23.05
CA ARG A 571 -26.94 32.22 -22.81
C ARG A 571 -26.67 32.75 -21.39
N ASN A 572 -27.67 32.76 -20.51
CA ASN A 572 -27.57 33.19 -19.10
C ASN A 572 -27.90 32.05 -18.10
N LEU A 573 -27.95 30.79 -18.57
CA LEU A 573 -28.13 29.59 -17.75
C LEU A 573 -26.88 28.70 -17.88
N VAL A 574 -26.47 28.10 -16.77
CA VAL A 574 -25.24 27.30 -16.68
C VAL A 574 -25.38 26.00 -17.49
N LYS A 575 -24.47 25.73 -18.44
CA LYS A 575 -24.49 24.47 -19.20
C LYS A 575 -24.19 23.29 -18.25
N LEU A 576 -25.09 22.31 -18.24
CA LEU A 576 -24.81 20.96 -17.74
C LEU A 576 -23.90 20.25 -18.78
N LEU A 577 -22.72 19.81 -18.34
CA LEU A 577 -21.73 19.10 -19.14
C LEU A 577 -21.87 17.56 -19.04
N GLY A 578 -22.56 17.07 -18.02
CA GLY A 578 -22.83 15.66 -17.85
C GLY A 578 -23.46 15.34 -16.50
N CYS A 579 -23.79 14.08 -16.28
CA CYS A 579 -24.25 13.57 -14.99
C CYS A 579 -23.67 12.18 -14.71
N CYS A 580 -23.67 11.78 -13.45
CA CYS A 580 -23.34 10.41 -13.05
C CYS A 580 -24.40 9.89 -12.08
N ILE A 581 -24.93 8.71 -12.40
CA ILE A 581 -25.89 7.96 -11.60
C ILE A 581 -25.25 6.60 -11.35
N GLN A 582 -24.81 6.33 -10.13
CA GLN A 582 -24.23 5.02 -9.77
C GLN A 582 -24.75 4.57 -8.40
N GLY A 583 -25.77 3.72 -8.43
CA GLY A 583 -26.52 3.34 -7.23
C GLY A 583 -27.17 4.56 -6.58
N GLU A 584 -26.81 4.84 -5.33
CA GLU A 584 -27.30 6.01 -4.59
C GLU A 584 -26.66 7.34 -5.03
N GLU A 585 -25.45 7.32 -5.62
CA GLU A 585 -24.71 8.53 -5.97
C GLU A 585 -25.33 9.21 -7.19
N LYS A 586 -25.67 10.50 -7.03
CA LYS A 586 -26.26 11.37 -8.05
C LYS A 586 -25.44 12.66 -8.15
N LEU A 587 -24.67 12.77 -9.23
CA LEU A 587 -23.79 13.91 -9.51
C LEU A 587 -24.23 14.63 -10.78
N LEU A 588 -24.23 15.96 -10.73
CA LEU A 588 -24.44 16.84 -11.89
C LEU A 588 -23.16 17.65 -12.11
N ILE A 589 -22.66 17.65 -13.33
CA ILE A 589 -21.40 18.29 -13.71
C ILE A 589 -21.75 19.49 -14.58
N TYR A 590 -21.38 20.67 -14.13
CA TYR A 590 -21.62 21.95 -14.81
C TYR A 590 -20.30 22.58 -15.27
N GLU A 591 -20.39 23.48 -16.24
CA GLU A 591 -19.30 24.42 -16.51
C GLU A 591 -18.95 25.23 -15.25
N TYR A 592 -17.65 25.45 -15.01
CA TYR A 592 -17.23 26.24 -13.86
C TYR A 592 -17.47 27.73 -14.11
N MET A 593 -18.21 28.38 -13.20
CA MET A 593 -18.40 29.84 -13.20
C MET A 593 -17.42 30.51 -12.24
N PRO A 594 -16.25 31.02 -12.70
CA PRO A 594 -15.26 31.64 -11.82
C PRO A 594 -15.78 32.91 -11.12
N ASN A 595 -16.81 33.56 -11.67
CA ASN A 595 -17.39 34.79 -11.14
C ASN A 595 -18.47 34.58 -10.08
N LYS A 596 -18.79 33.34 -9.67
CA LYS A 596 -19.91 32.98 -8.76
C LYS A 596 -21.31 33.27 -9.34
N SER A 597 -22.35 32.97 -8.56
CA SER A 597 -23.77 33.15 -8.93
C SER A 597 -24.24 34.61 -8.77
N LEU A 598 -25.33 34.96 -9.47
CA LEU A 598 -26.00 36.25 -9.31
C LEU A 598 -26.53 36.47 -7.87
N ASP A 599 -26.97 35.39 -7.21
CA ASP A 599 -27.43 35.37 -5.81
C ASP A 599 -26.39 35.98 -4.84
N TYR A 600 -25.11 35.64 -5.02
CA TYR A 600 -23.99 36.17 -4.24
C TYR A 600 -23.82 37.70 -4.39
N PHE A 601 -24.04 38.24 -5.59
CA PHE A 601 -23.94 39.70 -5.83
C PHE A 601 -25.17 40.49 -5.38
N ILE A 602 -26.31 39.83 -5.17
CA ILE A 602 -27.56 40.48 -4.73
C ILE A 602 -27.73 40.38 -3.21
N PHE A 603 -27.29 39.28 -2.58
CA PHE A 603 -27.58 38.98 -1.17
C PHE A 603 -26.37 38.76 -0.24
N GLY A 604 -25.17 38.52 -0.78
CA GLY A 604 -23.91 38.38 -0.01
C GLY A 604 -23.42 36.95 0.21
#